data_AF-A0A2W6Y6U3-F1
#
_entry.id   AF-A0A2W6Y6U3-F1
#
_cell.length_a   1.000
_cell.length_b   1.000
_cell.length_c   1.000
_cell.angle_alpha   90.00
_cell.angle_beta   90.00
_cell.angle_gamma   90.00
#
_symmetry.space_group_name_H-M   'P 1'
#
loop_
_entity.id
_entity.type
_entity.pdbx_description
1 polymer ?
#
loop_
_entity_poly.entity_id
_entity_poly.type
_entity_poly.pdbx_seq_one_letter_code
_entity_poly.pdbx_strand_id
1 'polypeptide(L)'
;MKTPDRFPLAWPAHRPRTPSSQRRRGQFKSEGKPLSPAEAMVRVEDELERVGGRHPVLSSNLELRLDGRPRGDRAAPADPGVCLYFALKNEPFALACDTYTEAAQNIAALAAHLQATRAITRYGVASAAEQLQAFSALPPPDSAARSWRDVLGFEPNFPGELSVIEAKALIDIRHKTHLKAAHPDKGGTTEAAAELNAAKDAAFAELEAQ
;
A
#
# COMPACT_ATOMS: atom_id res chain seq x y z
N MET A 1 -9.95 -3.16 10.88
CA MET A 1 -9.75 -2.66 9.51
C MET A 1 -8.51 -3.35 8.96
N LYS A 2 -8.66 -4.14 7.90
CA LYS A 2 -7.56 -4.88 7.28
C LYS A 2 -6.56 -3.87 6.69
N THR A 3 -5.32 -3.89 7.18
CA THR A 3 -4.27 -2.97 6.71
C THR A 3 -3.54 -3.65 5.55
N PRO A 4 -3.58 -3.09 4.34
CA PRO A 4 -2.89 -3.69 3.20
C PRO A 4 -1.38 -3.59 3.38
N ASP A 5 -0.65 -4.49 2.74
CA ASP A 5 0.81 -4.49 2.78
C ASP A 5 1.42 -3.30 2.03
N ARG A 6 2.63 -2.91 2.46
CA ARG A 6 3.42 -1.85 1.80
C ARG A 6 3.96 -2.27 0.43
N PHE A 7 4.12 -3.58 0.21
CA PHE A 7 4.60 -4.18 -1.02
C PHE A 7 4.05 -5.61 -1.18
N PRO A 8 3.75 -6.07 -2.41
CA PRO A 8 3.61 -5.26 -3.63
C PRO A 8 2.44 -4.27 -3.53
N LEU A 9 2.30 -3.43 -4.55
CA LEU A 9 1.22 -2.47 -4.68
C LEU A 9 -0.16 -3.16 -4.60
N ALA A 10 -0.88 -2.88 -3.52
CA ALA A 10 -2.29 -3.21 -3.35
C ALA A 10 -3.16 -2.07 -3.91
N TRP A 11 -3.75 -2.28 -5.08
CA TRP A 11 -4.59 -1.27 -5.74
C TRP A 11 -6.07 -1.40 -5.32
N PRO A 12 -6.79 -0.29 -5.08
CA PRO A 12 -8.20 -0.35 -4.66
C PRO A 12 -9.10 -0.84 -5.79
N ALA A 13 -9.98 -1.81 -5.49
CA ALA A 13 -10.79 -2.54 -6.47
C ALA A 13 -11.67 -1.64 -7.37
N HIS A 14 -12.20 -0.55 -6.82
CA HIS A 14 -13.12 0.35 -7.51
C HIS A 14 -12.43 1.41 -8.37
N ARG A 15 -11.09 1.41 -8.44
CA ARG A 15 -10.34 2.42 -9.20
C ARG A 15 -9.66 1.80 -10.42
N PRO A 16 -9.92 2.30 -11.64
CA PRO A 16 -9.21 1.81 -12.82
C PRO A 16 -7.71 2.19 -12.78
N ARG A 17 -6.88 1.34 -13.38
CA ARG A 17 -5.46 1.64 -13.63
C ARG A 17 -5.30 2.56 -14.82
N THR A 18 -4.29 3.43 -14.77
CA THR A 18 -3.85 4.22 -15.93
C THR A 18 -2.96 3.36 -16.83
N PRO A 19 -3.31 3.14 -18.12
CA PRO A 19 -2.46 2.43 -19.06
C PRO A 19 -1.08 3.07 -19.18
N SER A 20 -0.02 2.27 -19.32
CA SER A 20 1.37 2.76 -19.36
C SER A 20 1.61 3.83 -20.43
N SER A 21 0.96 3.72 -21.59
CA SER A 21 1.03 4.69 -22.69
C SER A 21 0.37 6.04 -22.41
N GLN A 22 -0.53 6.10 -21.42
CA GLN A 22 -1.23 7.32 -21.01
C GLN A 22 -0.59 8.01 -19.80
N ARG A 23 0.43 7.37 -19.20
CA ARG A 23 1.18 7.95 -18.08
C ARG A 23 2.01 9.13 -18.58
N ARG A 24 2.07 10.20 -17.78
CA ARG A 24 2.77 11.44 -18.14
C ARG A 24 3.91 11.76 -17.16
N ARG A 25 4.83 12.63 -17.56
CA ARG A 25 5.85 13.13 -16.61
C ARG A 25 5.25 14.16 -15.66
N GLY A 26 5.58 14.03 -14.38
CA GLY A 26 5.16 14.97 -13.35
C GLY A 26 6.03 16.22 -13.33
N GLN A 27 5.53 17.27 -12.68
CA GLN A 27 6.23 18.55 -12.51
C GLN A 27 6.47 18.89 -11.03
N PHE A 28 6.25 17.94 -10.13
CA PHE A 28 6.51 18.15 -8.70
C PHE A 28 8.02 18.23 -8.47
N LYS A 29 8.45 19.31 -7.82
CA LYS A 29 9.86 19.63 -7.56
C LYS A 29 10.09 19.96 -6.09
N SER A 30 11.34 19.85 -5.67
CA SER A 30 11.87 20.30 -4.38
C SER A 30 13.09 21.15 -4.68
N GLU A 31 13.12 22.42 -4.26
CA GLU A 31 14.26 23.32 -4.50
C GLU A 31 14.74 23.36 -5.96
N GLY A 32 13.80 23.33 -6.91
CA GLY A 32 14.08 23.33 -8.36
C GLY A 32 14.52 21.99 -8.94
N LYS A 33 14.74 20.96 -8.12
CA LYS A 33 15.13 19.60 -8.54
C LYS A 33 13.93 18.63 -8.58
N PRO A 34 14.01 17.55 -9.37
CA PRO A 34 13.04 16.46 -9.31
C PRO A 34 12.92 15.92 -7.89
N LEU A 35 11.69 15.69 -7.45
CA LEU A 35 11.40 15.22 -6.10
C LEU A 35 11.84 13.77 -5.91
N SER A 36 12.56 13.47 -4.83
CA SER A 36 12.86 12.09 -4.45
C SER A 36 11.66 11.39 -3.79
N PRO A 37 11.56 10.04 -3.86
CA PRO A 37 10.51 9.31 -3.16
C PRO A 37 10.47 9.58 -1.65
N ALA A 38 11.64 9.78 -1.02
CA ALA A 38 11.73 10.07 0.42
C ALA A 38 11.15 11.45 0.77
N GLU A 39 11.47 12.48 -0.02
CA GLU A 39 10.86 13.81 0.18
C GLU A 39 9.35 13.79 -0.11
N ALA A 40 8.92 13.03 -1.12
CA ALA A 40 7.50 12.87 -1.41
C ALA A 40 6.75 12.21 -0.25
N MET A 41 7.35 11.18 0.38
CA MET A 41 6.81 10.53 1.57
C MET A 41 6.63 11.50 2.74
N VAL A 42 7.64 12.32 3.04
CA VAL A 42 7.54 13.34 4.10
C VAL A 42 6.36 14.29 3.84
N ARG A 43 6.18 14.74 2.59
CA ARG A 43 5.03 15.60 2.23
C ARG A 43 3.68 14.93 2.47
N VAL A 44 3.56 13.63 2.17
CA VAL A 44 2.33 12.87 2.43
C VAL A 44 2.09 12.71 3.93
N GLU A 45 3.13 12.35 4.69
CA GLU A 45 3.06 12.19 6.15
C GLU A 45 2.59 13.49 6.81
N ASP A 46 3.21 14.62 6.47
CA ASP A 46 2.88 15.95 7.01
C ASP A 46 1.43 16.36 6.70
N GLU A 47 0.99 16.24 5.45
CA GLU A 47 -0.37 16.65 5.06
C GLU A 47 -1.42 15.69 5.60
N LEU A 48 -1.13 14.39 5.68
CA LEU A 48 -2.05 13.43 6.27
C LEU A 48 -2.26 13.68 7.76
N GLU A 49 -1.18 13.96 8.51
CA GLU A 49 -1.26 14.31 9.92
C GLU A 49 -2.15 15.55 10.12
N ARG A 50 -1.95 16.59 9.30
CA ARG A 50 -2.73 17.84 9.34
C ARG A 50 -4.20 17.66 8.96
N VAL A 51 -4.52 16.69 8.10
CA VAL A 51 -5.92 16.32 7.78
C VAL A 51 -6.56 15.50 8.92
N GLY A 52 -5.75 14.97 9.84
CA GLY A 52 -6.21 14.13 10.95
C GLY A 52 -6.25 12.64 10.61
N GLY A 53 -5.59 12.22 9.53
CA GLY A 53 -5.45 10.81 9.18
C GLY A 53 -4.62 10.04 10.20
N ARG A 54 -4.89 8.74 10.31
CA ARG A 54 -4.24 7.80 11.24
C ARG A 54 -3.89 6.50 10.52
N HIS A 55 -2.94 5.77 11.09
CA HIS A 55 -2.48 4.47 10.59
C HIS A 55 -2.10 4.44 9.09
N PRO A 56 -1.24 5.37 8.61
CA PRO A 56 -0.88 5.41 7.21
C PRO A 56 -0.10 4.17 6.75
N VAL A 57 -0.54 3.63 5.63
CA VAL A 57 0.22 2.66 4.85
C VAL A 57 0.26 3.09 3.39
N LEU A 58 1.48 3.40 2.91
CA LEU A 58 1.74 3.55 1.49
C LEU A 58 2.10 2.19 0.91
N SER A 59 1.24 1.67 0.05
CA SER A 59 1.46 0.48 -0.75
C SER A 59 2.01 0.85 -2.13
N SER A 60 3.13 0.25 -2.53
CA SER A 60 3.81 0.52 -3.80
C SER A 60 4.74 -0.61 -4.22
N ASN A 61 5.25 -0.55 -5.45
CA ASN A 61 6.30 -1.46 -5.92
C ASN A 61 7.72 -0.87 -5.74
N LEU A 62 7.88 0.15 -4.88
CA LEU A 62 9.20 0.69 -4.56
C LEU A 62 9.96 -0.28 -3.63
N GLU A 63 11.24 -0.48 -3.91
CA GLU A 63 12.13 -1.14 -2.95
C GLU A 63 12.24 -0.30 -1.68
N LEU A 64 11.93 -0.92 -0.54
CA LEU A 64 12.01 -0.28 0.76
C LEU A 64 13.35 -0.60 1.47
N ARG A 65 13.81 0.33 2.29
CA ARG A 65 14.85 0.12 3.30
C ARG A 65 14.26 -0.64 4.49
N LEU A 66 15.14 -1.07 5.41
CA LEU A 66 14.73 -1.75 6.64
C LEU A 66 13.82 -0.89 7.54
N ASP A 67 13.90 0.43 7.41
CA ASP A 67 13.05 1.42 8.09
C ASP A 67 11.69 1.63 7.39
N GLY A 68 11.42 0.93 6.28
CA GLY A 68 10.18 1.06 5.50
C GLY A 68 10.15 2.27 4.57
N ARG A 69 11.24 3.04 4.43
CA ARG A 69 11.31 4.16 3.49
C ARG A 69 11.81 3.71 2.11
N PRO A 70 11.37 4.35 1.01
CA PRO A 70 11.87 4.01 -0.32
C PRO A 70 13.40 4.18 -0.46
N ARG A 71 14.04 3.25 -1.15
CA ARG A 71 15.43 3.37 -1.61
C ARG A 71 15.51 4.26 -2.84
N GLY A 72 16.08 5.44 -2.67
CA GLY A 72 16.28 6.39 -3.79
C GLY A 72 17.44 6.03 -4.74
N ASP A 73 18.26 5.04 -4.38
CA ASP A 73 19.42 4.56 -5.15
C ASP A 73 19.10 3.36 -6.06
N ARG A 74 17.84 2.88 -6.04
CA ARG A 74 17.39 1.72 -6.82
C ARG A 74 16.68 2.13 -8.11
N ALA A 75 16.60 1.19 -9.03
CA ALA A 75 15.88 1.37 -10.28
C ALA A 75 14.39 1.66 -10.03
N ALA A 76 13.79 2.52 -10.86
CA ALA A 76 12.36 2.79 -10.77
C ALA A 76 11.57 1.51 -11.14
N PRO A 77 10.51 1.16 -10.39
CA PRO A 77 9.70 0.00 -10.71
C PRO A 77 8.96 0.20 -12.04
N ALA A 78 8.74 -0.89 -12.79
CA ALA A 78 7.98 -0.87 -14.04
C ALA A 78 6.54 -0.36 -13.84
N ASP A 79 5.93 -0.68 -12.71
CA ASP A 79 4.68 -0.05 -12.27
C ASP A 79 4.95 1.01 -11.19
N PRO A 80 4.85 2.32 -11.52
CA PRO A 80 5.09 3.43 -10.60
C PRO A 80 3.86 3.79 -9.77
N GLY A 81 2.77 3.02 -9.85
CA GLY A 81 1.56 3.26 -9.08
C GLY A 81 1.81 3.23 -7.57
N VAL A 82 1.04 4.03 -6.85
CA VAL A 82 1.05 4.05 -5.39
C VAL A 82 -0.38 4.14 -4.85
N CYS A 83 -0.61 3.57 -3.68
CA CYS A 83 -1.87 3.70 -2.95
C CYS A 83 -1.62 3.99 -1.47
N LEU A 84 -2.18 5.08 -0.97
CA LEU A 84 -2.15 5.46 0.43
C LEU A 84 -3.45 5.02 1.11
N TYR A 85 -3.33 4.08 2.04
CA TYR A 85 -4.38 3.64 2.93
C TYR A 85 -4.23 4.33 4.28
N PHE A 86 -5.33 4.80 4.84
CA PHE A 86 -5.35 5.43 6.16
C PHE A 86 -6.76 5.41 6.75
N ALA A 87 -6.87 5.68 8.05
CA ALA A 87 -8.14 5.90 8.72
C ALA A 87 -8.36 7.38 9.00
N LEU A 88 -9.57 7.89 8.79
CA LEU A 88 -10.00 9.22 9.19
C LEU A 88 -11.31 9.09 9.94
N LYS A 89 -11.39 9.59 11.18
CA LYS A 89 -12.57 9.41 12.06
C LYS A 89 -13.01 7.93 12.17
N ASN A 90 -12.04 7.01 12.25
CA ASN A 90 -12.23 5.55 12.27
C ASN A 90 -12.80 4.94 10.97
N GLU A 91 -12.98 5.72 9.91
CA GLU A 91 -13.39 5.22 8.59
C GLU A 91 -12.18 4.98 7.68
N PRO A 92 -12.18 3.89 6.90
CA PRO A 92 -11.07 3.52 6.01
C PRO A 92 -11.10 4.30 4.69
N PHE A 93 -9.96 4.86 4.26
CA PHE A 93 -9.81 5.55 2.97
C PHE A 93 -8.59 5.05 2.19
N ALA A 94 -8.69 5.09 0.86
CA ALA A 94 -7.64 4.66 -0.07
C ALA A 94 -7.46 5.68 -1.20
N LEU A 95 -6.34 6.41 -1.20
CA LEU A 95 -5.96 7.34 -2.25
C LEU A 95 -4.89 6.71 -3.15
N ALA A 96 -5.28 6.38 -4.38
CA ALA A 96 -4.36 5.77 -5.35
C ALA A 96 -4.03 6.70 -6.51
N CYS A 97 -2.78 6.65 -6.99
CA CYS A 97 -2.31 7.44 -8.13
C CYS A 97 -1.27 6.65 -8.94
N ASP A 98 -1.49 6.56 -10.24
CA ASP A 98 -0.57 5.97 -11.22
C ASP A 98 -0.53 6.79 -12.52
N THR A 99 -0.92 8.07 -12.45
CA THR A 99 -0.96 9.00 -13.58
C THR A 99 0.43 9.35 -14.09
N TYR A 100 1.42 9.36 -13.20
CA TYR A 100 2.78 9.76 -13.53
C TYR A 100 3.72 8.56 -13.73
N THR A 101 4.74 8.78 -14.56
CA THR A 101 5.76 7.76 -14.89
C THR A 101 6.67 7.40 -13.71
N GLU A 102 6.69 8.23 -12.66
CA GLU A 102 7.58 8.07 -11.51
C GLU A 102 6.75 7.98 -10.21
N ALA A 103 7.08 7.01 -9.36
CA ALA A 103 6.37 6.82 -8.10
C ALA A 103 6.47 8.04 -7.18
N ALA A 104 7.63 8.72 -7.14
CA ALA A 104 7.79 9.97 -6.38
C ALA A 104 6.78 11.05 -6.78
N GLN A 105 6.48 11.16 -8.08
CA GLN A 105 5.51 12.12 -8.61
C GLN A 105 4.07 11.70 -8.25
N ASN A 106 3.77 10.39 -8.28
CA ASN A 106 2.47 9.89 -7.84
C ASN A 106 2.27 10.10 -6.32
N ILE A 107 3.29 9.86 -5.49
CA ILE A 107 3.25 10.15 -4.04
C ILE A 107 3.04 11.65 -3.80
N ALA A 108 3.75 12.52 -4.53
CA ALA A 108 3.56 13.96 -4.44
C ALA A 108 2.15 14.40 -4.84
N ALA A 109 1.53 13.73 -5.81
CA ALA A 109 0.15 13.98 -6.20
C ALA A 109 -0.84 13.63 -5.07
N LEU A 110 -0.58 12.56 -4.31
CA LEU A 110 -1.36 12.22 -3.11
C LEU A 110 -1.23 13.31 -2.04
N ALA A 111 -0.01 13.81 -1.79
CA ALA A 111 0.21 14.92 -0.86
C ALA A 111 -0.52 16.19 -1.30
N ALA A 112 -0.46 16.53 -2.59
CA ALA A 112 -1.16 17.68 -3.15
C ALA A 112 -2.69 17.56 -3.01
N HIS A 113 -3.23 16.34 -3.17
CA HIS A 113 -4.65 16.07 -2.93
C HIS A 113 -5.03 16.32 -1.46
N LEU A 114 -4.27 15.78 -0.50
CA LEU A 114 -4.51 15.99 0.93
C LEU A 114 -4.40 17.48 1.32
N GLN A 115 -3.42 18.19 0.78
CA GLN A 115 -3.28 19.63 0.97
C GLN A 115 -4.52 20.39 0.45
N ALA A 116 -5.05 20.02 -0.71
CA ALA A 116 -6.26 20.61 -1.26
C ALA A 116 -7.50 20.29 -0.39
N THR A 117 -7.64 19.04 0.07
CA THR A 117 -8.70 18.62 1.00
C THR A 117 -8.67 19.45 2.28
N ARG A 118 -7.47 19.68 2.82
CA ARG A 118 -7.27 20.52 4.00
C ARG A 118 -7.62 21.99 3.73
N ALA A 119 -7.27 22.52 2.57
CA ALA A 119 -7.61 23.89 2.20
C ALA A 119 -9.13 24.09 2.14
N ILE A 120 -9.85 23.17 1.49
CA ILE A 120 -11.33 23.19 1.41
C ILE A 120 -11.95 23.08 2.82
N THR A 121 -11.39 22.21 3.68
CA THR A 121 -11.82 22.09 5.09
C THR A 121 -11.61 23.39 5.86
N ARG A 122 -10.45 24.03 5.68
CA ARG A 122 -10.12 25.32 6.32
C ARG A 122 -11.06 26.44 5.89
N TYR A 123 -11.51 26.44 4.63
CA TYR A 123 -12.48 27.42 4.14
C TYR A 123 -13.91 27.15 4.61
N GLY A 124 -14.16 26.02 5.30
CA GLY A 124 -15.48 25.66 5.82
C GLY A 124 -16.46 25.20 4.75
N VAL A 125 -15.99 24.84 3.55
CA VAL A 125 -16.86 24.43 2.43
C VAL A 125 -17.35 22.99 2.61
N ALA A 126 -16.45 22.08 2.99
CA ALA A 126 -16.75 20.68 3.27
C ALA A 126 -15.68 20.10 4.21
N SER A 127 -16.07 19.19 5.08
CA SER A 127 -15.13 18.45 5.92
C SER A 127 -14.26 17.51 5.08
N ALA A 128 -13.10 17.12 5.61
CA ALA A 128 -12.23 16.16 4.95
C ALA A 128 -12.90 14.80 4.70
N ALA A 129 -13.75 14.34 5.63
CA ALA A 129 -14.48 13.08 5.46
C ALA A 129 -15.47 13.14 4.28
N GLU A 130 -16.26 14.22 4.18
CA GLU A 130 -17.20 14.42 3.06
C GLU A 130 -16.49 14.43 1.71
N GLN A 131 -15.36 15.13 1.61
CA GLN A 131 -14.59 15.18 0.37
C GLN A 131 -13.96 13.83 0.00
N LEU A 132 -13.61 13.03 1.00
CA LEU A 132 -12.94 11.76 0.81
C LEU A 132 -13.89 10.57 0.63
N GLN A 133 -15.21 10.75 0.74
CA GLN A 133 -16.19 9.66 0.63
C GLN A 133 -16.04 8.82 -0.64
N ALA A 134 -15.72 9.46 -1.77
CA ALA A 134 -15.47 8.78 -3.05
C ALA A 134 -14.25 7.84 -3.04
N PHE A 135 -13.42 7.91 -1.99
CA PHE A 135 -12.22 7.12 -1.77
C PHE A 135 -12.35 6.18 -0.56
N SER A 136 -13.57 5.94 -0.08
CA SER A 136 -13.82 4.94 0.96
C SER A 136 -13.21 3.60 0.55
N ALA A 137 -12.33 3.05 1.39
CA ALA A 137 -11.61 1.84 1.04
C ALA A 137 -12.51 0.62 1.26
N LEU A 138 -12.78 -0.10 0.18
CA LEU A 138 -13.15 -1.51 0.27
C LEU A 138 -11.88 -2.34 0.50
N PRO A 139 -11.97 -3.48 1.20
CA PRO A 139 -10.85 -4.41 1.27
C PRO A 139 -10.36 -4.75 -0.15
N PRO A 140 -9.04 -4.96 -0.35
CA PRO A 140 -8.50 -5.42 -1.62
C PRO A 140 -9.22 -6.70 -2.06
N PRO A 141 -9.33 -6.96 -3.38
CA PRO A 141 -10.01 -8.16 -3.86
C PRO A 141 -9.37 -9.42 -3.27
N ASP A 142 -10.21 -10.35 -2.81
CA ASP A 142 -9.77 -11.66 -2.31
C ASP A 142 -9.20 -12.48 -3.48
N SER A 143 -7.89 -12.40 -3.68
CA SER A 143 -7.19 -13.32 -4.57
C SER A 143 -6.76 -14.56 -3.79
N ALA A 144 -7.69 -15.52 -3.62
CA ALA A 144 -7.33 -16.85 -3.12
C ALA A 144 -8.23 -17.93 -3.75
N ALA A 145 -7.85 -18.40 -4.94
CA ALA A 145 -8.34 -19.67 -5.48
C ALA A 145 -7.63 -20.89 -4.85
N ARG A 146 -6.59 -20.65 -4.02
CA ARG A 146 -5.78 -21.65 -3.31
C ARG A 146 -5.81 -21.38 -1.81
N SER A 147 -5.67 -22.43 -0.99
CA SER A 147 -5.64 -22.26 0.46
C SER A 147 -4.40 -21.45 0.89
N TRP A 148 -4.51 -20.65 1.94
CA TRP A 148 -3.36 -19.87 2.42
C TRP A 148 -2.20 -20.76 2.88
N ARG A 149 -2.50 -21.97 3.36
CA ARG A 149 -1.52 -22.98 3.76
C ARG A 149 -0.71 -23.43 2.56
N ASP A 150 -1.35 -23.71 1.43
CA ASP A 150 -0.65 -24.07 0.19
C ASP A 150 0.22 -22.92 -0.34
N VAL A 151 -0.32 -21.70 -0.32
CA VAL A 151 0.38 -20.50 -0.82
C VAL A 151 1.62 -20.18 0.02
N LEU A 152 1.54 -20.32 1.34
CA LEU A 152 2.67 -20.10 2.26
C LEU A 152 3.50 -21.38 2.51
N GLY A 153 3.13 -22.52 1.92
CA GLY A 153 3.85 -23.79 2.06
C GLY A 153 3.82 -24.35 3.49
N PHE A 154 2.67 -24.27 4.16
CA PHE A 154 2.36 -24.96 5.42
C PHE A 154 1.58 -26.25 5.15
N GLU A 155 1.64 -27.19 6.09
CA GLU A 155 0.80 -28.39 6.06
C GLU A 155 -0.69 -28.04 6.29
N PRO A 156 -1.64 -28.79 5.71
CA PRO A 156 -3.08 -28.53 5.84
C PRO A 156 -3.60 -28.47 7.29
N ASN A 157 -2.91 -29.13 8.23
CA ASN A 157 -3.26 -29.21 9.65
C ASN A 157 -2.64 -28.10 10.51
N PHE A 158 -1.78 -27.24 9.97
CA PHE A 158 -1.25 -26.08 10.70
C PHE A 158 -2.41 -25.18 11.17
N PRO A 159 -2.41 -24.58 12.38
CA PRO A 159 -1.31 -24.47 13.35
C PRO A 159 -1.12 -25.68 14.28
N GLY A 160 -1.93 -26.74 14.16
CA GLY A 160 -1.85 -27.90 15.06
C GLY A 160 -2.08 -27.49 16.53
N GLU A 161 -1.10 -27.79 17.39
CA GLU A 161 -1.13 -27.47 18.83
C GLU A 161 -0.45 -26.13 19.19
N LEU A 162 0.04 -25.38 18.18
CA LEU A 162 0.72 -24.11 18.43
C LEU A 162 -0.26 -23.07 18.99
N SER A 163 0.22 -22.22 19.89
CA SER A 163 -0.55 -21.05 20.31
C SER A 163 -0.74 -20.07 19.14
N VAL A 164 -1.80 -19.26 19.19
CA VAL A 164 -2.09 -18.22 18.18
C VAL A 164 -0.89 -17.29 17.96
N ILE A 165 -0.15 -16.98 19.04
CA ILE A 165 1.02 -16.10 18.98
C ILE A 165 2.16 -16.76 18.19
N GLU A 166 2.46 -18.02 18.47
CA GLU A 166 3.51 -18.78 17.78
C GLU A 166 3.16 -19.01 16.31
N ALA A 167 1.89 -19.35 16.04
CA ALA A 167 1.39 -19.54 14.69
C ALA A 167 1.53 -18.26 13.85
N LYS A 168 1.11 -17.11 14.39
CA LYS A 168 1.26 -15.80 13.72
C LYS A 168 2.72 -15.47 13.44
N ALA A 169 3.63 -15.74 14.38
CA ALA A 169 5.06 -15.51 14.19
C ALA A 169 5.66 -16.37 13.06
N LEU A 170 5.29 -17.65 12.97
CA LEU A 170 5.75 -18.54 11.89
C LEU A 170 5.20 -18.11 10.52
N ILE A 171 3.91 -17.75 10.46
CA ILE A 171 3.29 -17.19 9.24
C ILE A 171 4.06 -15.96 8.76
N ASP A 172 4.39 -15.04 9.67
CA ASP A 172 5.16 -13.83 9.35
C ASP A 172 6.55 -14.15 8.79
N ILE A 173 7.27 -15.12 9.36
CA ILE A 173 8.59 -15.53 8.90
C ILE A 173 8.51 -16.14 7.49
N ARG A 174 7.53 -17.02 7.27
CA ARG A 174 7.30 -17.71 6.01
C ARG A 174 6.94 -16.70 4.92
N HIS A 175 5.95 -15.84 5.19
CA HIS A 175 5.53 -14.75 4.31
C HIS A 175 6.71 -13.88 3.89
N LYS A 176 7.51 -13.38 4.83
CA LYS A 176 8.70 -12.55 4.53
C LYS A 176 9.72 -13.27 3.64
N THR A 177 9.87 -14.58 3.82
CA THR A 177 10.81 -15.40 3.03
C THR A 177 10.32 -15.55 1.59
N HIS A 178 9.05 -15.91 1.41
CA HIS A 178 8.44 -16.07 0.09
C HIS A 178 8.32 -14.73 -0.66
N LEU A 179 7.99 -13.64 0.04
CA LEU A 179 7.88 -12.31 -0.56
C LEU A 179 9.23 -11.82 -1.12
N LYS A 180 10.33 -12.11 -0.43
CA LYS A 180 11.69 -11.84 -0.91
C LYS A 180 12.06 -12.65 -2.16
N ALA A 181 11.50 -13.84 -2.34
CA ALA A 181 11.73 -14.67 -3.52
C ALA A 181 10.84 -14.25 -4.70
N ALA A 182 9.62 -13.79 -4.42
CA ALA A 182 8.65 -13.32 -5.41
C ALA A 182 8.94 -11.90 -5.96
N HIS A 183 10.02 -11.25 -5.51
CA HIS A 183 10.37 -9.91 -5.99
C HIS A 183 10.70 -9.91 -7.51
N PRO A 184 10.21 -8.94 -8.30
CA PRO A 184 10.50 -8.86 -9.74
C PRO A 184 11.99 -8.91 -10.08
N ASP A 185 12.85 -8.29 -9.26
CA ASP A 185 14.30 -8.31 -9.45
C ASP A 185 14.96 -9.70 -9.30
N LYS A 186 14.23 -10.68 -8.75
CA LYS A 186 14.68 -12.08 -8.63
C LYS A 186 13.91 -13.04 -9.55
N GLY A 187 13.22 -12.50 -10.55
CA GLY A 187 12.43 -13.29 -11.50
C GLY A 187 11.03 -13.68 -10.99
N GLY A 188 10.58 -13.09 -9.88
CA GLY A 188 9.19 -13.24 -9.41
C GLY A 188 8.22 -12.28 -10.09
N THR A 189 6.94 -12.37 -9.74
CA THR A 189 5.88 -11.51 -10.30
C THR A 189 5.13 -10.76 -9.21
N THR A 190 4.61 -9.57 -9.54
CA THR A 190 3.77 -8.77 -8.63
C THR A 190 2.51 -9.51 -8.22
N GLU A 191 1.98 -10.36 -9.11
CA GLU A 191 0.79 -11.19 -8.88
C GLU A 191 1.07 -12.27 -7.84
N ALA A 192 2.22 -12.96 -7.93
CA ALA A 192 2.62 -13.96 -6.94
C ALA A 192 2.86 -13.32 -5.58
N ALA A 193 3.43 -12.12 -5.54
CA ALA A 193 3.63 -11.38 -4.30
C ALA A 193 2.31 -10.89 -3.69
N ALA A 194 1.32 -10.51 -4.51
CA ALA A 194 -0.02 -10.15 -4.03
C ALA A 194 -0.77 -11.35 -3.45
N GLU A 195 -0.62 -12.53 -4.06
CA GLU A 195 -1.19 -13.79 -3.56
C GLU A 195 -0.63 -14.17 -2.18
N LEU A 196 0.68 -13.96 -1.95
CA LEU A 196 1.31 -14.19 -0.64
C LEU A 196 0.72 -13.29 0.46
N ASN A 197 0.45 -12.02 0.15
CA ASN A 197 -0.17 -11.07 1.08
C ASN A 197 -1.61 -11.51 1.41
N ALA A 198 -2.39 -11.85 0.39
CA ALA A 198 -3.76 -12.35 0.57
C ALA A 198 -3.79 -13.63 1.43
N ALA A 199 -2.84 -14.55 1.24
CA ALA A 199 -2.72 -15.76 2.03
C ALA A 199 -2.39 -15.47 3.50
N LYS A 200 -1.44 -14.56 3.77
CA LYS A 200 -1.13 -14.15 5.14
C LYS A 200 -2.36 -13.56 5.85
N ASP A 201 -3.09 -12.71 5.15
CA ASP A 201 -4.30 -12.09 5.71
C ASP A 201 -5.37 -13.12 6.04
N ALA A 202 -5.60 -14.08 5.13
CA ALA A 202 -6.55 -15.18 5.36
C ALA A 202 -6.13 -16.04 6.57
N ALA A 203 -4.83 -16.30 6.72
CA ALA A 203 -4.29 -17.03 7.86
C ALA A 203 -4.55 -16.31 9.19
N PHE A 204 -4.34 -15.00 9.24
CA PHE A 204 -4.57 -14.21 10.46
C PHE A 204 -6.05 -14.11 10.81
N ALA A 205 -6.92 -13.96 9.82
CA ALA A 205 -8.37 -13.96 10.03
C ALA A 205 -8.86 -15.32 10.57
N GLU A 206 -8.33 -16.43 10.05
CA GLU A 206 -8.69 -17.77 10.54
C GLU A 206 -8.24 -18.00 11.99
N LEU A 207 -7.01 -17.58 12.34
CA LEU A 207 -6.47 -17.72 13.71
C LEU A 207 -7.15 -16.80 14.74
N GLU A 208 -7.78 -15.71 14.32
CA GLU A 208 -8.56 -14.83 15.21
C GLU A 208 -10.00 -15.29 15.41
N ALA A 209 -10.50 -16.16 14.53
CA ALA A 209 -11.83 -16.76 14.63
C ALA A 209 -11.86 -18.05 15.47
N GLN A 210 -10.69 -18.60 15.83
CA GLN A 210 -10.50 -19.78 16.69
C GLN A 210 -10.30 -19.36 18.15
#